data_AF-A0A942PTL7-F1
#
_entry.id   AF-A0A942PTL7-F1
#
_cell.length_a   1.000
_cell.length_b   1.000
_cell.length_c   1.000
_cell.angle_alpha   90.00
_cell.angle_beta   90.00
_cell.angle_gamma   90.00
#
_symmetry.space_group_name_H-M   'P 1'
#
loop_
_entity.id
_entity.type
_entity.pdbx_description
1 polymer ?
#
loop_
_entity_poly.entity_id
_entity_poly.type
_entity_poly.pdbx_seq_one_letter_code
_entity_poly.pdbx_strand_id
1 'polypeptide(L)'
;MQAQWAAQPYPYVQAIDAYRRGDFPAACEWLEAAAATAPEHAETRHLLGVLLAGEKRFNDALAHFRAAIEFAPQRHDFRCNYALSLHESGDSEQAAAIFRAVLDQHPDFAPALNGLGSALYALGELSGAEQAFRRALQVQPGNPQHHNNLGNVLKERGLPEQALPFYRQALSLQPAYAEAGFNLGVSLKELDRVDEARFCFERVLQINPDYPQAAEQLEQVAAFWRAPLPGKRLVLRPYGENDAPFLHSCFCNAGFMAHYHQFLSTSEPQVKLAAALRQSARILPWRSRAADWVIYRRGEIEQPIGLANLADLDLHHRRAELLIGIPAGPQRQSGAGLEATLLAADFAFNQARLNKLTSLVYEGNGLAQHNTLKLGFKQEGYRPQHLRTADGGYLGVFENGLTVADFRANRRLAKLSQRLLGRDVTVGKHE
;
A
#
# COMPACT_ATOMS: atom_id res chain seq x y z
N MET A 1 7.85 -21.43 44.33
CA MET A 1 7.97 -20.09 43.74
C MET A 1 8.24 -18.98 44.78
N GLN A 2 7.59 -18.96 45.96
CA GLN A 2 7.86 -17.91 46.98
C GLN A 2 9.26 -17.96 47.61
N ALA A 3 9.92 -19.13 47.70
CA ALA A 3 11.22 -19.26 48.36
C ALA A 3 12.41 -18.66 47.58
N GLN A 4 12.31 -18.47 46.26
CA GLN A 4 13.37 -17.83 45.45
C GLN A 4 13.33 -16.29 45.51
N TRP A 5 12.22 -15.70 45.94
CA TRP A 5 12.07 -14.23 46.04
C TRP A 5 12.55 -13.65 47.36
N ALA A 6 12.56 -14.45 48.44
CA ALA A 6 12.95 -13.98 49.78
C ALA A 6 14.45 -13.64 49.92
N ALA A 7 15.30 -14.09 48.99
CA ALA A 7 16.75 -13.83 48.99
C ALA A 7 17.17 -12.68 48.05
N GLN A 8 16.23 -12.05 47.35
CA GLN A 8 16.52 -10.97 46.40
C GLN A 8 16.57 -9.61 47.13
N PRO A 9 17.38 -8.63 46.68
CA PRO A 9 17.38 -7.30 47.27
C PRO A 9 15.97 -6.72 47.29
N TYR A 10 15.55 -6.11 48.40
CA TYR A 10 14.22 -5.47 48.51
C TYR A 10 13.91 -4.50 47.34
N PRO A 11 14.86 -3.64 46.90
CA PRO A 11 14.66 -2.79 45.73
C PRO A 11 14.43 -3.58 44.42
N TYR A 12 15.05 -4.75 44.25
CA TYR A 12 14.84 -5.59 43.06
C TYR A 12 13.41 -6.12 42.96
N VAL A 13 12.81 -6.51 44.08
CA VAL A 13 11.41 -6.99 44.08
C VAL A 13 10.46 -5.87 43.66
N GLN A 14 10.66 -4.65 44.17
CA GLN A 14 9.89 -3.47 43.77
C GLN A 14 10.06 -3.13 42.28
N ALA A 15 11.28 -3.26 41.75
CA ALA A 15 11.53 -3.08 40.33
C ALA A 15 10.74 -4.04 39.45
N ILE A 16 10.70 -5.33 39.81
CA ILE A 16 9.96 -6.34 39.04
C ILE A 16 8.45 -6.06 39.06
N ASP A 17 7.91 -5.60 40.20
CA ASP A 17 6.49 -5.25 40.29
C ASP A 17 6.15 -3.98 39.51
N ALA A 18 7.04 -2.98 39.49
CA ALA A 18 6.91 -1.81 38.62
C ALA A 18 6.96 -2.20 37.13
N TYR A 19 7.95 -3.02 36.74
CA TYR A 19 8.11 -3.52 35.38
C TYR A 19 6.88 -4.29 34.90
N ARG A 20 6.31 -5.17 35.73
CA ARG A 20 5.08 -5.93 35.40
C ARG A 20 3.86 -5.04 35.20
N ARG A 21 3.81 -3.89 35.87
CA ARG A 21 2.75 -2.88 35.69
C ARG A 21 3.00 -1.97 34.48
N GLY A 22 4.12 -2.11 33.78
CA GLY A 22 4.53 -1.24 32.68
C GLY A 22 5.07 0.11 33.13
N ASP A 23 5.33 0.29 34.43
CA ASP A 23 5.93 1.50 34.98
C ASP A 23 7.46 1.41 34.88
N PHE A 24 7.96 1.57 33.65
CA PHE A 24 9.39 1.47 33.34
C PHE A 24 10.25 2.52 34.05
N PRO A 25 9.84 3.80 34.18
CA PRO A 25 10.60 4.78 34.96
C PRO A 25 10.79 4.36 36.41
N ALA A 26 9.72 3.95 37.10
CA ALA A 26 9.84 3.47 38.49
C ALA A 26 10.67 2.18 38.57
N ALA A 27 10.55 1.29 37.59
CA ALA A 27 11.38 0.09 37.51
C ALA A 27 12.88 0.42 37.41
N CYS A 28 13.25 1.40 36.57
CA CYS A 28 14.62 1.91 36.46
C CYS A 28 15.15 2.42 37.80
N GLU A 29 14.41 3.30 38.48
CA GLU A 29 14.83 3.85 39.79
C GLU A 29 15.07 2.75 40.84
N TRP A 30 14.16 1.78 40.92
CA TRP A 30 14.30 0.66 41.83
C TRP A 30 15.48 -0.25 41.48
N LEU A 31 15.78 -0.44 40.20
CA LEU A 31 16.94 -1.22 39.74
C LEU A 31 18.26 -0.49 39.99
N GLU A 32 18.30 0.83 39.88
CA GLU A 32 19.47 1.63 40.26
C GLU A 32 19.76 1.50 41.76
N ALA A 33 18.73 1.59 42.61
CA ALA A 33 18.84 1.37 44.04
C ALA A 33 19.25 -0.09 44.38
N ALA A 34 18.72 -1.07 43.65
CA ALA A 34 19.11 -2.47 43.78
C ALA A 34 20.59 -2.67 43.41
N ALA A 35 21.04 -2.09 42.29
CA ALA A 35 22.42 -2.20 41.82
C ALA A 35 23.41 -1.48 42.74
N ALA A 36 22.98 -0.44 43.45
CA ALA A 36 23.81 0.25 44.46
C ALA A 36 23.99 -0.58 45.74
N THR A 37 23.00 -1.38 46.11
CA THR A 37 23.02 -2.20 47.35
C THR A 37 23.56 -3.61 47.15
N ALA A 38 23.43 -4.16 45.95
CA ALA A 38 23.96 -5.47 45.55
C ALA A 38 24.60 -5.38 44.15
N PRO A 39 25.79 -4.78 44.04
CA PRO A 39 26.45 -4.56 42.75
C PRO A 39 26.83 -5.86 42.02
N GLU A 40 26.91 -7.01 42.68
CA GLU A 40 27.20 -8.31 42.08
C GLU A 40 25.98 -9.01 41.49
N HIS A 41 24.77 -8.47 41.71
CA HIS A 41 23.53 -9.08 41.23
C HIS A 41 23.36 -8.89 39.72
N ALA A 42 23.68 -9.93 38.97
CA ALA A 42 23.76 -9.89 37.51
C ALA A 42 22.41 -9.61 36.84
N GLU A 43 21.31 -10.21 37.32
CA GLU A 43 19.97 -10.01 36.75
C GLU A 43 19.46 -8.57 36.94
N THR A 44 19.78 -7.91 38.05
CA THR A 44 19.43 -6.50 38.31
C THR A 44 20.12 -5.63 37.27
N ARG A 45 21.42 -5.82 37.08
CA ARG A 45 22.19 -5.06 36.09
C ARG A 45 21.72 -5.33 34.68
N HIS A 46 21.47 -6.59 34.34
CA HIS A 46 20.97 -6.95 33.02
C HIS A 46 19.63 -6.28 32.74
N LEU A 47 18.66 -6.36 33.66
CA LEU A 47 17.35 -5.74 33.49
C LEU A 47 17.44 -4.22 33.39
N LEU A 48 18.30 -3.58 34.19
CA LEU A 48 18.55 -2.14 34.10
C LEU A 48 19.13 -1.79 32.73
N GLY A 49 20.09 -2.58 32.22
CA GLY A 49 20.63 -2.43 30.87
C GLY A 49 19.55 -2.54 29.78
N VAL A 50 18.63 -3.49 29.90
CA VAL A 50 17.50 -3.66 28.97
C VAL A 50 16.58 -2.43 28.98
N LEU A 51 16.22 -1.90 30.15
CA LEU A 51 15.36 -0.72 30.25
C LEU A 51 16.02 0.53 29.69
N LEU A 52 17.29 0.76 30.04
CA LEU A 52 18.07 1.88 29.52
C LEU A 52 18.25 1.80 27.99
N ALA A 53 18.44 0.60 27.44
CA ALA A 53 18.47 0.41 25.99
C ALA A 53 17.11 0.74 25.33
N GLY A 54 16.00 0.37 25.97
CA GLY A 54 14.66 0.75 25.53
C GLY A 54 14.43 2.27 25.50
N GLU A 55 15.07 3.01 26.41
CA GLU A 55 15.12 4.48 26.43
C GLU A 55 16.18 5.07 25.48
N LYS A 56 16.89 4.24 24.70
CA LYS A 56 18.01 4.60 23.82
C LYS A 56 19.21 5.21 24.54
N ARG A 57 19.34 4.98 25.85
CA ARG A 57 20.50 5.36 26.68
C ARG A 57 21.61 4.31 26.56
N PHE A 58 22.10 4.09 25.35
CA PHE A 58 22.98 2.96 25.05
C PHE A 58 24.30 2.97 25.83
N ASN A 59 24.91 4.14 26.07
CA ASN A 59 26.15 4.21 26.85
C ASN A 59 25.99 3.65 28.28
N ASP A 60 24.89 4.01 28.95
CA ASP A 60 24.57 3.53 30.29
C ASP A 60 24.22 2.03 30.23
N ALA A 61 23.38 1.64 29.27
CA ALA A 61 22.96 0.25 29.07
C ALA A 61 24.16 -0.68 28.88
N LEU A 62 25.12 -0.32 28.03
CA LEU A 62 26.32 -1.10 27.75
C LEU A 62 27.19 -1.28 28.99
N ALA A 63 27.27 -0.30 29.89
CA ALA A 63 28.00 -0.44 31.15
C ALA A 63 27.34 -1.47 32.08
N HIS A 64 26.01 -1.43 32.20
CA HIS A 64 25.26 -2.39 33.00
C HIS A 64 25.31 -3.80 32.41
N PHE A 65 25.22 -3.94 31.09
CA PHE A 65 25.38 -5.22 30.42
C PHE A 65 26.77 -5.83 30.62
N ARG A 66 27.85 -5.05 30.48
CA ARG A 66 29.21 -5.55 30.75
C ARG A 66 29.36 -6.08 32.17
N ALA A 67 28.88 -5.32 33.16
CA ALA A 67 28.93 -5.75 34.55
C ALA A 67 28.05 -6.99 34.81
N ALA A 68 26.87 -7.10 34.19
CA ALA A 68 26.05 -8.31 34.28
C ALA A 68 26.77 -9.56 33.71
N ILE A 69 27.49 -9.40 32.60
CA ILE A 69 28.27 -10.49 31.98
C ILE A 69 29.48 -10.86 32.84
N GLU A 70 30.10 -9.90 33.53
CA GLU A 70 31.22 -10.16 34.46
C GLU A 70 30.78 -11.05 35.63
N PHE A 71 29.62 -10.77 36.23
CA PHE A 71 29.10 -11.55 37.35
C PHE A 71 28.41 -12.86 36.94
N ALA A 72 27.98 -13.01 35.68
CA ALA A 72 27.33 -14.22 35.17
C ALA A 72 27.80 -14.58 33.74
N PRO A 73 29.09 -14.96 33.55
CA PRO A 73 29.67 -15.18 32.22
C PRO A 73 29.04 -16.33 31.41
N GLN A 74 28.37 -17.26 32.08
CA GLN A 74 27.62 -18.38 31.49
C GLN A 74 26.27 -17.97 30.87
N ARG A 75 25.81 -16.73 31.08
CA ARG A 75 24.52 -16.24 30.57
C ARG A 75 24.67 -15.72 29.14
N HIS A 76 24.54 -16.61 28.17
CA HIS A 76 24.62 -16.25 26.75
C HIS A 76 23.54 -15.27 26.31
N ASP A 77 22.36 -15.31 26.94
CA ASP A 77 21.31 -14.32 26.74
C ASP A 77 21.73 -12.90 27.16
N PHE A 78 22.56 -12.75 28.20
CA PHE A 78 23.13 -11.44 28.59
C PHE A 78 24.09 -10.93 27.53
N ARG A 79 24.95 -11.81 27.01
CA ARG A 79 25.86 -11.48 25.90
C ARG A 79 25.12 -11.09 24.63
N CYS A 80 24.03 -11.78 24.31
CA CYS A 80 23.20 -11.44 23.15
C CYS A 80 22.50 -10.08 23.31
N ASN A 81 21.98 -9.76 24.49
CA ASN A 81 21.37 -8.45 24.73
C ASN A 81 22.41 -7.32 24.71
N TYR A 82 23.63 -7.57 25.21
CA TYR A 82 24.75 -6.65 25.06
C TYR A 82 25.10 -6.40 23.58
N ALA A 83 25.24 -7.47 22.81
CA ALA A 83 25.51 -7.39 21.37
C ALA A 83 24.37 -6.69 20.60
N LEU A 84 23.12 -6.93 20.96
CA LEU A 84 21.97 -6.22 20.40
C LEU A 84 22.06 -4.71 20.70
N SER A 85 22.39 -4.33 21.93
CA SER A 85 22.56 -2.93 22.29
C SER A 85 23.75 -2.27 21.57
N LEU A 86 24.84 -3.01 21.31
CA LEU A 86 25.94 -2.54 20.47
C LEU A 86 25.46 -2.26 19.04
N HIS A 87 24.75 -3.22 18.43
CA HIS A 87 24.17 -3.08 17.10
C HIS A 87 23.25 -1.86 17.00
N GLU A 88 22.32 -1.69 17.95
CA GLU A 88 21.39 -0.55 17.97
C GLU A 88 22.10 0.80 18.21
N SER A 89 23.25 0.78 18.88
CA SER A 89 24.11 1.97 19.06
C SER A 89 25.05 2.25 17.89
N GLY A 90 25.07 1.38 16.86
CA GLY A 90 25.82 1.52 15.62
C GLY A 90 27.05 0.61 15.49
N ASP A 91 27.48 -0.06 16.56
CA ASP A 91 28.62 -0.98 16.53
C ASP A 91 28.20 -2.41 16.13
N SER A 92 27.81 -2.54 14.86
CA SER A 92 27.36 -3.83 14.30
C SER A 92 28.52 -4.82 14.10
N GLU A 93 29.76 -4.35 13.95
CA GLU A 93 30.94 -5.21 13.82
C GLU A 93 31.21 -5.96 15.13
N GLN A 94 31.27 -5.25 16.26
CA GLN A 94 31.48 -5.87 17.56
C GLN A 94 30.29 -6.76 17.94
N ALA A 95 29.06 -6.33 17.64
CA ALA A 95 27.86 -7.14 17.84
C ALA A 95 27.96 -8.49 17.10
N ALA A 96 28.31 -8.47 15.81
CA ALA A 96 28.46 -9.68 15.01
C ALA A 96 29.54 -10.63 15.55
N ALA A 97 30.66 -10.09 16.04
CA ALA A 97 31.72 -10.89 16.67
C ALA A 97 31.22 -11.61 17.94
N ILE A 98 30.46 -10.92 18.78
CA ILE A 98 29.90 -11.52 20.01
C ILE A 98 28.85 -12.59 19.66
N PHE A 99 27.97 -12.33 18.70
CA PHE A 99 26.99 -13.34 18.27
C PHE A 99 27.67 -14.59 17.70
N ARG A 100 28.72 -14.44 16.87
CA ARG A 100 29.51 -15.57 16.38
C ARG A 100 30.14 -16.36 17.54
N ALA A 101 30.75 -15.69 18.52
CA ALA A 101 31.33 -16.35 19.68
C ALA A 101 30.31 -17.12 20.53
N VAL A 102 29.06 -16.64 20.62
CA VAL A 102 27.97 -17.38 21.25
C VAL A 102 27.58 -18.60 20.41
N LEU A 103 27.49 -18.46 19.09
CA LEU A 103 27.12 -19.53 18.17
C LEU A 103 28.20 -20.62 18.01
N ASP A 104 29.47 -20.29 18.25
CA ASP A 104 30.56 -21.28 18.28
C ASP A 104 30.38 -22.27 19.43
N GLN A 105 29.77 -21.84 20.53
CA GLN A 105 29.47 -22.66 21.71
C GLN A 105 28.07 -23.27 21.65
N HIS A 106 27.11 -22.53 21.10
CA HIS A 106 25.70 -22.91 20.99
C HIS A 106 25.17 -22.64 19.57
N PRO A 107 25.42 -23.55 18.61
CA PRO A 107 25.12 -23.33 17.19
C PRO A 107 23.64 -23.05 16.88
N ASP A 108 22.72 -23.52 17.72
CA ASP A 108 21.28 -23.39 17.52
C ASP A 108 20.65 -22.35 18.45
N PHE A 109 21.44 -21.43 19.02
CA PHE A 109 20.91 -20.38 19.88
C PHE A 109 20.19 -19.30 19.06
N ALA A 110 18.86 -19.43 18.95
CA ALA A 110 18.03 -18.59 18.09
C ALA A 110 18.18 -17.06 18.30
N PRO A 111 18.29 -16.53 19.54
CA PRO A 111 18.55 -15.10 19.74
C PRO A 111 19.86 -14.63 19.10
N ALA A 112 20.93 -15.44 19.18
CA ALA A 112 22.20 -15.12 18.54
C ALA A 112 22.14 -15.25 17.01
N LEU A 113 21.42 -16.24 16.47
CA LEU A 113 21.22 -16.36 15.02
C LEU A 113 20.48 -15.14 14.45
N ASN A 114 19.41 -14.71 15.12
CA ASN A 114 18.66 -13.52 14.71
C ASN A 114 19.52 -12.25 14.84
N GLY A 115 20.20 -12.07 15.98
CA GLY A 115 21.08 -10.92 16.21
C GLY A 115 22.24 -10.85 15.22
N LEU A 116 22.87 -11.99 14.90
CA LEU A 116 23.90 -12.07 13.86
C LEU A 116 23.32 -11.66 12.51
N GLY A 117 22.14 -12.17 12.15
CA GLY A 117 21.47 -11.80 10.90
C GLY A 117 21.25 -10.29 10.79
N SER A 118 20.74 -9.66 11.86
CA SER A 118 20.49 -8.21 11.90
C SER A 118 21.78 -7.39 11.82
N ALA A 119 22.82 -7.78 12.55
CA ALA A 119 24.12 -7.11 12.51
C ALA A 119 24.76 -7.20 11.12
N LEU A 120 24.76 -8.39 10.50
CA LEU A 120 25.29 -8.58 9.14
C LEU A 120 24.48 -7.84 8.08
N TYR A 121 23.16 -7.76 8.25
CA TYR A 121 22.30 -6.96 7.38
C TYR A 121 22.68 -5.47 7.41
N ALA A 122 22.90 -4.90 8.61
CA ALA A 122 23.34 -3.52 8.75
C ALA A 122 24.74 -3.25 8.20
N LEU A 123 25.62 -4.26 8.22
CA LEU A 123 26.95 -4.19 7.58
C LEU A 123 26.91 -4.38 6.06
N GLY A 124 25.75 -4.68 5.47
CA GLY A 124 25.63 -4.99 4.04
C GLY A 124 26.12 -6.39 3.66
N GLU A 125 26.47 -7.24 4.62
CA GLU A 125 26.86 -8.64 4.42
C GLU A 125 25.62 -9.53 4.19
N LEU A 126 24.85 -9.23 3.15
CA LEU A 126 23.52 -9.81 2.91
C LEU A 126 23.53 -11.35 2.79
N SER A 127 24.59 -11.94 2.24
CA SER A 127 24.71 -13.39 2.13
C SER A 127 24.85 -14.08 3.50
N GLY A 128 25.64 -13.47 4.41
CA GLY A 128 25.79 -13.96 5.77
C GLY A 128 24.51 -13.75 6.59
N ALA A 129 23.84 -12.60 6.40
CA ALA A 129 22.56 -12.31 7.03
C ALA A 129 21.49 -13.35 6.65
N GLU A 130 21.36 -13.67 5.35
CA GLU A 130 20.44 -14.69 4.87
C GLU A 130 20.73 -16.05 5.50
N GLN A 131 22.00 -16.47 5.55
CA GLN A 131 22.38 -17.75 6.15
C GLN A 131 21.99 -17.80 7.63
N ALA A 132 22.23 -16.73 8.38
CA ALA A 132 21.87 -16.63 9.79
C ALA A 132 20.35 -16.70 10.01
N PHE A 133 19.55 -15.95 9.24
CA PHE A 133 18.08 -16.01 9.36
C PHE A 133 17.49 -17.34 8.90
N ARG A 134 18.04 -17.98 7.86
CA ARG A 134 17.62 -19.33 7.46
C ARG A 134 17.88 -20.35 8.56
N ARG A 135 19.04 -20.27 9.24
CA ARG A 135 19.31 -21.11 10.43
C ARG A 135 18.36 -20.78 11.57
N ALA A 136 18.06 -19.50 11.83
CA ALA A 136 17.09 -19.10 12.84
C ALA A 136 15.69 -19.72 12.56
N LEU A 137 15.27 -19.77 11.30
CA LEU A 137 14.04 -20.44 10.87
C LEU A 137 14.09 -21.97 11.00
N GLN A 138 15.24 -22.60 10.83
CA GLN A 138 15.39 -24.04 11.08
C GLN A 138 15.19 -24.37 12.56
N VAL A 139 15.70 -23.53 13.46
CA VAL A 139 15.54 -23.70 14.92
C VAL A 139 14.12 -23.32 15.37
N GLN A 140 13.56 -22.23 14.84
CA GLN A 140 12.26 -21.68 15.23
C GLN A 140 11.39 -21.34 14.01
N PRO A 141 10.79 -22.35 13.34
CA PRO A 141 10.04 -22.13 12.09
C PRO A 141 8.77 -21.29 12.26
N GLY A 142 8.22 -21.24 13.48
CA GLY A 142 7.02 -20.48 13.82
C GLY A 142 7.27 -19.04 14.28
N ASN A 143 8.49 -18.52 14.20
CA ASN A 143 8.78 -17.15 14.60
C ASN A 143 8.52 -16.17 13.43
N PRO A 144 7.51 -15.28 13.52
CA PRO A 144 7.18 -14.34 12.45
C PRO A 144 8.29 -13.32 12.16
N GLN A 145 9.09 -12.95 13.17
CA GLN A 145 10.19 -12.00 13.02
C GLN A 145 11.28 -12.54 12.09
N HIS A 146 11.62 -13.83 12.21
CA HIS A 146 12.64 -14.47 11.36
C HIS A 146 12.20 -14.49 9.89
N HIS A 147 10.91 -14.72 9.63
CA HIS A 147 10.34 -14.62 8.28
C HIS A 147 10.40 -13.19 7.74
N ASN A 148 10.00 -12.18 8.53
CA ASN A 148 10.10 -10.77 8.13
C ASN A 148 11.55 -10.38 7.80
N ASN A 149 12.50 -10.75 8.67
CA ASN A 149 13.90 -10.43 8.51
C ASN A 149 14.52 -11.09 7.26
N LEU A 150 14.21 -12.37 7.01
CA LEU A 150 14.65 -13.03 5.78
C LEU A 150 14.04 -12.38 4.53
N GLY A 151 12.76 -11.97 4.59
CA GLY A 151 12.14 -11.18 3.53
C GLY A 151 12.90 -9.87 3.25
N ASN A 152 13.28 -9.14 4.30
CA ASN A 152 14.05 -7.90 4.19
C ASN A 152 15.40 -8.13 3.51
N VAL A 153 16.13 -9.18 3.90
CA VAL A 153 17.42 -9.52 3.26
C VAL A 153 17.22 -9.82 1.77
N LEU A 154 16.22 -10.62 1.40
CA LEU A 154 15.96 -10.95 0.00
C LEU A 154 15.57 -9.71 -0.82
N LYS A 155 14.77 -8.80 -0.24
CA LYS A 155 14.42 -7.53 -0.88
C LYS A 155 15.66 -6.66 -1.13
N GLU A 156 16.53 -6.47 -0.13
CA GLU A 156 17.78 -5.71 -0.30
C GLU A 156 18.77 -6.36 -1.28
N ARG A 157 18.70 -7.68 -1.45
CA ARG A 157 19.46 -8.39 -2.50
C ARG A 157 18.89 -8.18 -3.92
N GLY A 158 17.84 -7.38 -4.08
CA GLY A 158 17.17 -7.17 -5.36
C GLY A 158 16.28 -8.34 -5.77
N LEU A 159 15.82 -9.16 -4.82
CA LEU A 159 14.96 -10.32 -5.06
C LEU A 159 13.56 -10.16 -4.41
N PRO A 160 12.82 -9.06 -4.68
CA PRO A 160 11.54 -8.79 -4.01
C PRO A 160 10.48 -9.87 -4.24
N GLU A 161 10.46 -10.52 -5.41
CA GLU A 161 9.51 -11.63 -5.69
C GLU A 161 9.75 -12.83 -4.76
N GLN A 162 11.02 -13.11 -4.42
CA GLN A 162 11.39 -14.18 -3.47
C GLN A 162 11.11 -13.80 -2.02
N ALA A 163 11.01 -12.50 -1.70
CA ALA A 163 10.70 -12.02 -0.36
C ALA A 163 9.22 -12.19 0.01
N LEU A 164 8.30 -12.07 -0.96
CA LEU A 164 6.84 -12.09 -0.72
C LEU A 164 6.35 -13.30 0.09
N PRO A 165 6.78 -14.55 -0.16
CA PRO A 165 6.33 -15.70 0.62
C PRO A 165 6.70 -15.60 2.09
N PHE A 166 7.87 -15.05 2.42
CA PHE A 166 8.32 -14.90 3.80
C PHE A 166 7.51 -13.83 4.54
N TYR A 167 7.25 -12.67 3.93
CA TYR A 167 6.36 -11.69 4.55
C TYR A 167 4.94 -12.22 4.75
N ARG A 168 4.39 -12.95 3.76
CA ARG A 168 3.08 -13.60 3.88
C ARG A 168 3.07 -14.63 5.01
N GLN A 169 4.14 -15.39 5.19
CA GLN A 169 4.27 -16.35 6.29
C GLN A 169 4.35 -15.64 7.64
N ALA A 170 5.08 -14.52 7.75
CA ALA A 170 5.10 -13.68 8.95
C ALA A 170 3.69 -13.19 9.32
N LEU A 171 2.92 -12.72 8.34
CA LEU A 171 1.54 -12.27 8.52
C LEU A 171 0.56 -13.43 8.80
N SER A 172 0.82 -14.64 8.30
CA SER A 172 0.03 -15.82 8.64
C SER A 172 0.24 -16.23 10.09
N LEU A 173 1.47 -16.11 10.61
CA LEU A 173 1.82 -16.43 11.99
C LEU A 173 1.36 -15.32 12.95
N GLN A 174 1.45 -14.06 12.52
CA GLN A 174 1.04 -12.89 13.28
C GLN A 174 0.26 -11.89 12.40
N PRO A 175 -1.08 -12.01 12.30
CA PRO A 175 -1.91 -11.19 11.42
C PRO A 175 -1.90 -9.69 11.68
N ALA A 176 -1.45 -9.27 12.88
CA ALA A 176 -1.32 -7.88 13.32
C ALA A 176 0.13 -7.36 13.26
N TYR A 177 1.04 -8.05 12.55
CA TYR A 177 2.43 -7.61 12.43
C TYR A 177 2.56 -6.48 11.38
N ALA A 178 2.37 -5.24 11.84
CA ALA A 178 2.35 -4.04 10.99
C ALA A 178 3.60 -3.88 10.12
N GLU A 179 4.79 -4.12 10.68
CA GLU A 179 6.07 -4.02 9.96
C GLU A 179 6.14 -5.00 8.77
N ALA A 180 5.79 -6.28 8.98
CA ALA A 180 5.76 -7.27 7.91
C ALA A 180 4.71 -6.93 6.83
N GLY A 181 3.57 -6.37 7.24
CA GLY A 181 2.54 -5.86 6.32
C GLY A 181 3.04 -4.70 5.47
N PHE A 182 3.77 -3.77 6.09
CA PHE A 182 4.38 -2.64 5.41
C PHE A 182 5.46 -3.10 4.42
N ASN A 183 6.37 -3.99 4.84
CA ASN A 183 7.44 -4.52 4.00
C ASN A 183 6.90 -5.32 2.80
N LEU A 184 5.82 -6.09 3.00
CA LEU A 184 5.09 -6.75 1.91
C LEU A 184 4.52 -5.71 0.93
N GLY A 185 3.89 -4.66 1.43
CA GLY A 185 3.32 -3.59 0.62
C GLY A 185 4.37 -2.87 -0.24
N VAL A 186 5.52 -2.52 0.35
CA VAL A 186 6.64 -1.89 -0.37
C VAL A 186 7.17 -2.82 -1.46
N SER A 187 7.41 -4.10 -1.14
CA SER A 187 7.92 -5.08 -2.11
C SER A 187 6.94 -5.31 -3.27
N LEU A 188 5.63 -5.35 -3.00
CA LEU A 188 4.60 -5.45 -4.03
C LEU A 188 4.56 -4.21 -4.93
N LYS A 189 4.77 -3.01 -4.36
CA LYS A 189 4.84 -1.77 -5.13
C LYS A 189 6.08 -1.74 -6.04
N GLU A 190 7.25 -2.20 -5.58
CA GLU A 190 8.46 -2.35 -6.40
C GLU A 190 8.24 -3.29 -7.60
N LEU A 191 7.39 -4.29 -7.43
CA LEU A 191 6.96 -5.24 -8.47
C LEU A 191 5.80 -4.72 -9.34
N ASP A 192 5.42 -3.44 -9.22
CA ASP A 192 4.29 -2.81 -9.91
C ASP A 192 2.94 -3.51 -9.65
N ARG A 193 2.81 -4.17 -8.48
CA ARG A 193 1.57 -4.80 -7.97
C ARG A 193 0.85 -3.84 -7.03
N VAL A 194 0.63 -2.63 -7.52
CA VAL A 194 0.15 -1.45 -6.77
C VAL A 194 -1.16 -1.71 -6.00
N ASP A 195 -2.10 -2.48 -6.57
CA ASP A 195 -3.37 -2.79 -5.92
C ASP A 195 -3.24 -3.71 -4.70
N GLU A 196 -2.30 -4.67 -4.75
CA GLU A 196 -2.01 -5.55 -3.62
C GLU A 196 -1.23 -4.78 -2.55
N ALA A 197 -0.31 -3.90 -2.97
CA ALA A 197 0.42 -3.01 -2.07
C ALA A 197 -0.53 -2.11 -1.27
N ARG A 198 -1.52 -1.50 -1.94
CA ARG A 198 -2.60 -0.73 -1.31
C ARG A 198 -3.29 -1.52 -0.19
N PHE A 199 -3.71 -2.76 -0.44
CA PHE A 199 -4.38 -3.57 0.57
C PHE A 199 -3.51 -3.78 1.81
N CYS A 200 -2.20 -3.97 1.59
CA CYS A 200 -1.23 -4.09 2.69
C CYS A 200 -1.17 -2.80 3.52
N PHE A 201 -1.02 -1.63 2.88
CA PHE A 201 -0.95 -0.35 3.58
C PHE A 201 -2.26 -0.02 4.31
N GLU A 202 -3.43 -0.28 3.71
CA GLU A 202 -4.72 -0.10 4.39
C GLU A 202 -4.83 -0.98 5.62
N ARG A 203 -4.40 -2.24 5.54
CA ARG A 203 -4.40 -3.16 6.68
C ARG A 203 -3.43 -2.70 7.77
N VAL A 204 -2.25 -2.21 7.41
CA VAL A 204 -1.29 -1.62 8.37
C VAL A 204 -1.94 -0.46 9.13
N LEU A 205 -2.62 0.46 8.43
CA LEU A 205 -3.29 1.60 9.05
C LEU A 205 -4.53 1.23 9.85
N GLN A 206 -5.18 0.10 9.55
CA GLN A 206 -6.24 -0.47 10.40
C GLN A 206 -5.68 -1.02 11.72
N ILE A 207 -4.50 -1.62 11.69
CA ILE A 207 -3.83 -2.19 12.87
C ILE A 207 -3.18 -1.08 13.72
N ASN A 208 -2.44 -0.19 13.07
CA ASN A 208 -1.78 0.96 13.68
C ASN A 208 -2.09 2.23 12.86
N PRO A 209 -3.08 3.03 13.27
CA PRO A 209 -3.41 4.30 12.61
C PRO A 209 -2.26 5.31 12.61
N ASP A 210 -1.31 5.21 13.55
CA ASP A 210 -0.14 6.09 13.68
C ASP A 210 1.10 5.45 13.01
N TYR A 211 0.96 5.06 11.75
CA TYR A 211 2.04 4.51 10.92
C TYR A 211 2.27 5.43 9.70
N PRO A 212 2.99 6.57 9.86
CA PRO A 212 3.05 7.62 8.85
C PRO A 212 3.62 7.14 7.51
N GLN A 213 4.59 6.22 7.53
CA GLN A 213 5.15 5.65 6.30
C GLN A 213 4.10 4.89 5.49
N ALA A 214 3.16 4.18 6.13
CA ALA A 214 2.10 3.46 5.44
C ALA A 214 1.07 4.42 4.83
N ALA A 215 0.75 5.51 5.55
CA ALA A 215 -0.10 6.58 5.03
C ALA A 215 0.53 7.28 3.81
N GLU A 216 1.82 7.58 3.87
CA GLU A 216 2.56 8.16 2.75
C GLU A 216 2.55 7.23 1.53
N GLN A 217 2.86 5.94 1.72
CA GLN A 217 2.82 4.97 0.63
C GLN A 217 1.42 4.83 0.02
N LEU A 218 0.36 4.88 0.84
CA LEU A 218 -1.02 4.82 0.35
C LEU A 218 -1.38 6.05 -0.49
N GLU A 219 -0.94 7.25 -0.12
CA GLU A 219 -1.12 8.45 -0.93
C GLU A 219 -0.32 8.40 -2.23
N GLN A 220 0.89 7.83 -2.22
CA GLN A 220 1.66 7.59 -3.45
C GLN A 220 0.90 6.64 -4.40
N VAL A 221 0.25 5.60 -3.87
CA VAL A 221 -0.64 4.73 -4.65
C VAL A 221 -1.88 5.48 -5.14
N ALA A 222 -2.45 6.39 -4.34
CA ALA A 222 -3.59 7.20 -4.76
C ALA A 222 -3.23 8.20 -5.86
N ALA A 223 -2.03 8.77 -5.82
CA ALA A 223 -1.53 9.73 -6.81
C ALA A 223 -1.49 9.12 -8.22
N PHE A 224 -1.21 7.82 -8.33
CA PHE A 224 -1.29 7.08 -9.60
C PHE A 224 -2.69 7.16 -10.23
N TRP A 225 -3.74 6.96 -9.43
CA TRP A 225 -5.14 7.05 -9.90
C TRP A 225 -5.59 8.49 -10.18
N ARG A 226 -4.91 9.47 -9.58
CA ARG A 226 -5.15 10.91 -9.76
C ARG A 226 -4.19 11.55 -10.78
N ALA A 227 -3.45 10.75 -11.56
CA ALA A 227 -2.56 11.28 -12.56
C ALA A 227 -3.34 11.80 -13.78
N PRO A 228 -2.97 12.98 -14.34
CA PRO A 228 -3.47 13.38 -15.65
C PRO A 228 -3.04 12.37 -16.73
N LEU A 229 -3.92 12.11 -17.70
CA LEU A 229 -3.66 11.26 -18.85
C LEU A 229 -3.41 12.14 -20.08
N PRO A 230 -2.13 12.34 -20.48
CA PRO A 230 -1.80 13.15 -21.65
C PRO A 230 -2.04 12.37 -22.94
N GLY A 231 -2.86 12.95 -23.81
CA GLY A 231 -3.03 12.53 -25.20
C GLY A 231 -2.23 13.40 -26.17
N LYS A 232 -2.49 13.19 -27.46
CA LYS A 232 -1.87 13.98 -28.52
C LYS A 232 -2.53 15.35 -28.62
N ARG A 233 -3.86 15.38 -28.64
CA ARG A 233 -4.68 16.59 -28.74
C ARG A 233 -5.44 16.88 -27.46
N LEU A 234 -5.60 15.89 -26.59
CA LEU A 234 -6.35 16.04 -25.34
C LEU A 234 -5.47 15.83 -24.12
N VAL A 235 -5.93 16.32 -22.99
CA VAL A 235 -5.46 15.92 -21.65
C VAL A 235 -6.70 15.61 -20.83
N LEU A 236 -6.74 14.43 -20.21
CA LEU A 236 -7.73 14.09 -19.19
C LEU A 236 -7.09 14.40 -17.84
N ARG A 237 -7.69 15.26 -17.02
CA ARG A 237 -7.19 15.55 -15.68
C ARG A 237 -8.26 15.30 -14.63
N PRO A 238 -7.90 14.92 -13.40
CA PRO A 238 -8.90 14.72 -12.35
C PRO A 238 -9.78 15.95 -12.18
N TYR A 239 -11.01 15.70 -11.72
CA TYR A 239 -11.91 16.77 -11.30
C TYR A 239 -11.24 17.66 -10.24
N GLY A 240 -11.36 18.97 -10.43
CA GLY A 240 -10.95 20.00 -9.47
C GLY A 240 -12.13 20.89 -9.11
N GLU A 241 -12.00 21.65 -8.02
CA GLU A 241 -13.06 22.57 -7.56
C GLU A 241 -13.47 23.59 -8.63
N ASN A 242 -12.52 24.01 -9.46
CA ASN A 242 -12.73 24.97 -10.55
C ASN A 242 -13.55 24.39 -11.71
N ASP A 243 -13.79 23.07 -11.73
CA ASP A 243 -14.64 22.41 -12.72
C ASP A 243 -16.12 22.45 -12.36
N ALA A 244 -16.46 22.87 -11.14
CA ALA A 244 -17.86 22.96 -10.69
C ALA A 244 -18.80 23.69 -11.66
N PRO A 245 -18.44 24.86 -12.27
CA PRO A 245 -19.32 25.50 -13.26
C PRO A 245 -19.57 24.61 -14.48
N PHE A 246 -18.53 23.95 -15.00
CA PHE A 246 -18.64 23.09 -16.18
C PHE A 246 -19.45 21.82 -15.88
N LEU A 247 -19.14 21.14 -14.77
CA LEU A 247 -19.87 19.95 -14.32
C LEU A 247 -21.35 20.26 -14.09
N HIS A 248 -21.64 21.39 -13.43
CA HIS A 248 -23.01 21.88 -13.26
C HIS A 248 -23.70 22.09 -14.62
N SER A 249 -23.04 22.73 -15.59
CA SER A 249 -23.61 22.93 -16.93
C SER A 249 -23.87 21.61 -17.67
N CYS A 250 -23.04 20.59 -17.45
CA CYS A 250 -23.26 19.25 -17.97
C CYS A 250 -24.48 18.60 -17.33
N PHE A 251 -24.60 18.66 -16.00
CA PHE A 251 -25.72 18.08 -15.25
C PHE A 251 -27.06 18.75 -15.56
N CYS A 252 -27.07 20.05 -15.85
CA CYS A 252 -28.28 20.76 -16.28
C CYS A 252 -28.63 20.54 -17.76
N ASN A 253 -27.73 19.95 -18.56
CA ASN A 253 -27.99 19.69 -19.98
C ASN A 253 -28.73 18.37 -20.16
N ALA A 254 -30.07 18.44 -20.27
CA ALA A 254 -30.92 17.26 -20.40
C ALA A 254 -30.54 16.36 -21.59
N GLY A 255 -30.15 16.93 -22.74
CA GLY A 255 -29.73 16.15 -23.90
C GLY A 255 -28.40 15.41 -23.66
N PHE A 256 -27.44 16.06 -22.99
CA PHE A 256 -26.20 15.42 -22.57
C PHE A 256 -26.46 14.31 -21.55
N MET A 257 -27.23 14.60 -20.51
CA MET A 257 -27.54 13.66 -19.43
C MET A 257 -28.37 12.46 -19.93
N ALA A 258 -29.21 12.66 -20.94
CA ALA A 258 -29.90 11.58 -21.65
C ALA A 258 -28.95 10.54 -22.27
N HIS A 259 -27.74 10.96 -22.61
CA HIS A 259 -26.73 10.12 -23.26
C HIS A 259 -25.54 9.73 -22.36
N TYR A 260 -25.36 10.41 -21.22
CA TYR A 260 -24.21 10.23 -20.34
C TYR A 260 -24.54 9.37 -19.12
N HIS A 261 -25.52 9.77 -18.30
CA HIS A 261 -26.05 8.97 -17.18
C HIS A 261 -27.33 9.63 -16.64
N GLN A 262 -28.52 9.13 -17.00
CA GLN A 262 -29.82 9.78 -16.68
C GLN A 262 -30.16 9.89 -15.18
N PHE A 263 -29.36 9.27 -14.30
CA PHE A 263 -29.66 9.12 -12.87
C PHE A 263 -28.74 9.93 -11.95
N LEU A 264 -27.83 10.74 -12.49
CA LEU A 264 -27.13 11.74 -11.68
C LEU A 264 -28.08 12.93 -11.44
N SER A 265 -28.23 13.33 -10.17
CA SER A 265 -29.10 14.44 -9.78
C SER A 265 -28.73 15.73 -10.52
N THR A 266 -29.71 16.31 -11.22
CA THR A 266 -29.52 17.49 -12.08
C THR A 266 -29.64 18.82 -11.35
N SER A 267 -29.80 18.81 -10.01
CA SER A 267 -30.28 19.96 -9.23
C SER A 267 -29.35 20.47 -8.14
N GLU A 268 -28.10 20.02 -8.05
CA GLU A 268 -27.17 20.55 -7.04
C GLU A 268 -26.66 21.95 -7.40
N PRO A 269 -26.76 22.94 -6.50
CA PRO A 269 -26.16 24.26 -6.69
C PRO A 269 -24.64 24.21 -6.88
N GLN A 270 -24.10 24.99 -7.81
CA GLN A 270 -22.66 25.05 -8.15
C GLN A 270 -21.73 25.21 -6.92
N VAL A 271 -22.10 26.05 -5.95
CA VAL A 271 -21.29 26.25 -4.72
C VAL A 271 -21.19 24.97 -3.89
N LYS A 272 -22.28 24.19 -3.81
CA LYS A 272 -22.27 22.89 -3.13
C LYS A 272 -21.42 21.88 -3.91
N LEU A 273 -21.51 21.89 -5.24
CA LEU A 273 -20.69 21.04 -6.09
C LEU A 273 -19.19 21.33 -5.93
N ALA A 274 -18.77 22.59 -5.90
CA ALA A 274 -17.37 22.94 -5.66
C ALA A 274 -16.85 22.43 -4.30
N ALA A 275 -17.65 22.56 -3.24
CA ALA A 275 -17.33 22.02 -1.93
C ALA A 275 -17.28 20.48 -1.93
N ALA A 276 -18.22 19.82 -2.61
CA ALA A 276 -18.25 18.37 -2.77
C ALA A 276 -17.01 17.85 -3.52
N LEU A 277 -16.57 18.56 -4.57
CA LEU A 277 -15.36 18.22 -5.32
C LEU A 277 -14.10 18.37 -4.47
N ARG A 278 -13.98 19.44 -3.66
CA ARG A 278 -12.88 19.58 -2.69
C ARG A 278 -12.83 18.42 -1.69
N GLN A 279 -13.99 18.00 -1.20
CA GLN A 279 -14.08 16.88 -0.27
C GLN A 279 -13.74 15.56 -0.97
N SER A 280 -14.28 15.34 -2.16
CA SER A 280 -14.04 14.14 -2.97
C SER A 280 -12.57 13.97 -3.35
N ALA A 281 -11.86 15.08 -3.65
CA ALA A 281 -10.43 15.06 -3.95
C ALA A 281 -9.56 14.50 -2.80
N ARG A 282 -10.07 14.50 -1.56
CA ARG A 282 -9.41 13.89 -0.39
C ARG A 282 -9.74 12.40 -0.21
N ILE A 283 -10.77 11.91 -0.87
CA ILE A 283 -11.19 10.50 -0.82
C ILE A 283 -10.31 9.70 -1.76
N LEU A 284 -9.80 8.57 -1.29
CA LEU A 284 -9.01 7.64 -2.10
C LEU A 284 -9.88 7.07 -3.25
N PRO A 285 -9.39 7.00 -4.50
CA PRO A 285 -10.22 6.64 -5.67
C PRO A 285 -10.96 5.29 -5.59
N TRP A 286 -10.37 4.31 -4.90
CA TRP A 286 -11.02 3.02 -4.67
C TRP A 286 -12.08 3.04 -3.56
N ARG A 287 -12.12 4.09 -2.72
CA ARG A 287 -13.19 4.30 -1.74
C ARG A 287 -14.37 5.04 -2.36
N SER A 288 -14.12 5.98 -3.29
CA SER A 288 -15.18 6.59 -4.12
C SER A 288 -15.73 5.64 -5.18
N ARG A 289 -15.04 4.51 -5.44
CA ARG A 289 -15.33 3.58 -6.54
C ARG A 289 -15.36 4.27 -7.91
N ALA A 290 -14.54 5.31 -8.06
CA ALA A 290 -14.53 6.10 -9.28
C ALA A 290 -13.16 6.73 -9.56
N ALA A 291 -12.82 6.83 -10.85
CA ALA A 291 -11.74 7.68 -11.36
C ALA A 291 -12.34 8.63 -12.40
N ASP A 292 -12.35 9.92 -12.08
CA ASP A 292 -13.14 10.94 -12.78
C ASP A 292 -12.23 12.00 -13.40
N TRP A 293 -12.37 12.22 -14.70
CA TRP A 293 -11.57 13.18 -15.45
C TRP A 293 -12.40 14.18 -16.24
N VAL A 294 -11.96 15.43 -16.23
CA VAL A 294 -12.38 16.45 -17.19
C VAL A 294 -11.44 16.41 -18.39
N ILE A 295 -12.03 16.51 -19.59
CA ILE A 295 -11.32 16.50 -20.87
C ILE A 295 -11.00 17.93 -21.28
N TYR A 296 -9.74 18.18 -21.57
CA TYR A 296 -9.23 19.45 -22.11
C TYR A 296 -8.58 19.25 -23.46
N ARG A 297 -8.55 20.31 -24.28
CA ARG A 297 -7.63 20.35 -25.42
C ARG A 297 -6.22 20.66 -24.92
N ARG A 298 -5.23 20.03 -25.53
CA ARG A 298 -3.83 20.26 -25.20
C ARG A 298 -3.46 21.71 -25.53
N GLY A 299 -2.94 22.42 -24.54
CA GLY A 299 -2.64 23.86 -24.64
C GLY A 299 -3.79 24.78 -24.18
N GLU A 300 -4.98 24.24 -23.94
CA GLU A 300 -6.13 24.97 -23.40
C GLU A 300 -6.54 24.35 -22.06
N ILE A 301 -6.16 24.96 -20.94
CA ILE A 301 -6.36 24.39 -19.59
C ILE A 301 -7.61 24.97 -18.89
N GLU A 302 -8.18 26.06 -19.43
CA GLU A 302 -9.30 26.77 -18.81
C GLU A 302 -10.67 26.39 -19.36
N GLN A 303 -10.73 25.81 -20.57
CA GLN A 303 -12.01 25.47 -21.23
C GLN A 303 -12.18 23.96 -21.36
N PRO A 304 -12.88 23.32 -20.40
CA PRO A 304 -13.20 21.91 -20.50
C PRO A 304 -14.17 21.63 -21.64
N ILE A 305 -14.01 20.48 -22.27
CA ILE A 305 -14.78 20.09 -23.46
C ILE A 305 -15.56 18.80 -23.28
N GLY A 306 -15.39 18.11 -22.16
CA GLY A 306 -16.08 16.85 -21.90
C GLY A 306 -15.66 16.20 -20.59
N LEU A 307 -16.25 15.04 -20.32
CA LEU A 307 -16.04 14.21 -19.14
C LEU A 307 -15.63 12.80 -19.58
N ALA A 308 -14.78 12.17 -18.77
CA ALA A 308 -14.39 10.78 -18.90
C ALA A 308 -14.33 10.17 -17.50
N ASN A 309 -15.01 9.05 -17.26
CA ASN A 309 -15.09 8.46 -15.93
C ASN A 309 -14.96 6.94 -16.02
N LEU A 310 -14.24 6.36 -15.06
CA LEU A 310 -14.39 4.97 -14.67
C LEU A 310 -15.26 4.94 -13.42
N ALA A 311 -16.53 4.57 -13.58
CA ALA A 311 -17.49 4.42 -12.49
C ALA A 311 -17.62 2.96 -12.06
N ASP A 312 -18.28 2.72 -10.93
CA ASP A 312 -18.46 1.39 -10.33
C ASP A 312 -17.15 0.57 -10.28
N LEU A 313 -16.05 1.23 -9.94
CA LEU A 313 -14.73 0.62 -9.89
C LEU A 313 -14.71 -0.49 -8.82
N ASP A 314 -14.56 -1.71 -9.29
CA ASP A 314 -14.47 -2.92 -8.49
C ASP A 314 -13.10 -3.55 -8.71
N LEU A 315 -12.17 -3.32 -7.79
CA LEU A 315 -10.80 -3.83 -7.87
C LEU A 315 -10.68 -5.30 -7.45
N HIS A 316 -11.73 -5.89 -6.86
CA HIS A 316 -11.76 -7.32 -6.58
C HIS A 316 -11.99 -8.12 -7.87
N HIS A 317 -13.01 -7.73 -8.64
CA HIS A 317 -13.27 -8.31 -9.96
C HIS A 317 -12.49 -7.63 -11.09
N ARG A 318 -11.74 -6.56 -10.76
CA ARG A 318 -10.94 -5.72 -11.67
C ARG A 318 -11.77 -5.23 -12.86
N ARG A 319 -12.87 -4.56 -12.57
CA ARG A 319 -13.77 -4.02 -13.60
C ARG A 319 -14.22 -2.61 -13.25
N ALA A 320 -14.63 -1.88 -14.29
CA ALA A 320 -15.26 -0.57 -14.15
C ALA A 320 -16.22 -0.32 -15.32
N GLU A 321 -17.15 0.59 -15.11
CA GLU A 321 -17.98 1.16 -16.15
C GLU A 321 -17.30 2.39 -16.76
N LEU A 322 -17.15 2.42 -18.08
CA LEU A 322 -16.56 3.52 -18.83
C LEU A 322 -17.65 4.45 -19.36
N LEU A 323 -17.54 5.72 -18.97
CA LEU A 323 -18.41 6.81 -19.40
C LEU A 323 -17.59 7.90 -20.09
N ILE A 324 -17.97 8.28 -21.31
CA ILE A 324 -17.38 9.40 -22.06
C ILE A 324 -18.50 10.32 -22.50
N GLY A 325 -18.39 11.60 -22.17
CA GLY A 325 -19.40 12.61 -22.45
C GLY A 325 -18.81 13.86 -23.09
N ILE A 326 -19.40 14.30 -24.21
CA ILE A 326 -19.06 15.59 -24.84
C ILE A 326 -20.35 16.39 -25.09
N PRO A 327 -20.61 17.47 -24.31
CA PRO A 327 -21.87 18.20 -24.36
C PRO A 327 -22.05 19.03 -25.64
N ALA A 328 -20.98 19.54 -26.25
CA ALA A 328 -21.07 20.38 -27.44
C ALA A 328 -21.00 19.58 -28.76
N GLY A 329 -21.93 19.86 -29.68
CA GLY A 329 -22.03 19.20 -31.00
C GLY A 329 -20.77 19.26 -31.87
N PRO A 330 -20.17 20.45 -32.09
CA PRO A 330 -18.94 20.57 -32.89
C PRO A 330 -17.77 19.76 -32.31
N GLN A 331 -17.70 19.63 -30.99
CA GLN A 331 -16.66 18.85 -30.31
C GLN A 331 -16.89 17.34 -30.46
N ARG A 332 -18.15 16.87 -30.55
CA ARG A 332 -18.45 15.46 -30.83
C ARG A 332 -17.90 14.98 -32.17
N GLN A 333 -17.86 15.88 -33.17
CA GLN A 333 -17.40 15.57 -34.52
C GLN A 333 -15.88 15.66 -34.71
N SER A 334 -15.14 16.19 -33.74
CA SER A 334 -13.68 16.39 -33.83
C SER A 334 -12.85 15.14 -33.54
N GLY A 335 -13.49 14.05 -33.11
CA GLY A 335 -12.83 12.81 -32.68
C GLY A 335 -12.35 12.83 -31.23
N ALA A 336 -12.65 13.89 -30.46
CA ALA A 336 -12.22 14.01 -29.07
C ALA A 336 -12.70 12.84 -28.18
N GLY A 337 -13.93 12.36 -28.40
CA GLY A 337 -14.46 11.21 -27.63
C GLY A 337 -13.67 9.93 -27.87
N LEU A 338 -13.20 9.69 -29.09
CA LEU A 338 -12.38 8.51 -29.41
C LEU A 338 -11.02 8.57 -28.74
N GLU A 339 -10.36 9.72 -28.78
CA GLU A 339 -9.07 9.90 -28.12
C GLU A 339 -9.19 9.76 -26.60
N ALA A 340 -10.22 10.36 -25.98
CA ALA A 340 -10.50 10.22 -24.55
C ALA A 340 -10.80 8.76 -24.16
N THR A 341 -11.59 8.04 -24.98
CA THR A 341 -11.86 6.61 -24.77
C THR A 341 -10.57 5.79 -24.75
N LEU A 342 -9.66 6.06 -25.70
CA LEU A 342 -8.39 5.33 -25.80
C LEU A 342 -7.46 5.64 -24.61
N LEU A 343 -7.44 6.88 -24.13
CA LEU A 343 -6.68 7.26 -22.93
C LEU A 343 -7.22 6.56 -21.68
N ALA A 344 -8.55 6.55 -21.50
CA ALA A 344 -9.19 5.86 -20.39
C ALA A 344 -8.99 4.33 -20.46
N ALA A 345 -9.07 3.73 -21.65
CA ALA A 345 -8.81 2.31 -21.85
C ALA A 345 -7.34 1.94 -21.62
N ASP A 346 -6.40 2.77 -22.08
CA ASP A 346 -4.97 2.61 -21.80
C ASP A 346 -4.70 2.67 -20.29
N PHE A 347 -5.27 3.66 -19.59
CA PHE A 347 -5.18 3.73 -18.14
C PHE A 347 -5.78 2.47 -17.49
N ALA A 348 -7.01 2.11 -17.83
CA ALA A 348 -7.71 0.96 -17.25
C ALA A 348 -6.94 -0.37 -17.43
N PHE A 349 -6.55 -0.72 -18.66
CA PHE A 349 -5.97 -2.03 -18.95
C PHE A 349 -4.46 -2.10 -18.71
N ASN A 350 -3.70 -1.06 -19.09
CA ASN A 350 -2.24 -1.10 -19.01
C ASN A 350 -1.70 -0.61 -17.69
N GLN A 351 -2.35 0.40 -17.09
CA GLN A 351 -1.84 1.04 -15.90
C GLN A 351 -2.53 0.47 -14.66
N ALA A 352 -3.85 0.53 -14.59
CA ALA A 352 -4.66 0.05 -13.49
C ALA A 352 -4.94 -1.47 -13.53
N ARG A 353 -4.47 -2.15 -14.58
CA ARG A 353 -4.55 -3.62 -14.75
C ARG A 353 -5.95 -4.19 -14.53
N LEU A 354 -6.98 -3.47 -14.97
CA LEU A 354 -8.36 -3.95 -15.00
C LEU A 354 -8.50 -5.10 -16.00
N ASN A 355 -9.42 -6.03 -15.73
CA ASN A 355 -9.74 -7.17 -16.59
C ASN A 355 -10.83 -6.83 -17.60
N LYS A 356 -11.74 -5.90 -17.26
CA LYS A 356 -12.92 -5.62 -18.07
C LYS A 356 -13.41 -4.19 -17.91
N LEU A 357 -13.82 -3.58 -19.02
CA LEU A 357 -14.63 -2.38 -19.04
C LEU A 357 -16.03 -2.70 -19.56
N THR A 358 -17.04 -2.14 -18.92
CA THR A 358 -18.41 -2.13 -19.43
C THR A 358 -18.78 -0.72 -19.89
N SER A 359 -19.66 -0.59 -20.86
CA SER A 359 -20.26 0.68 -21.24
C SER A 359 -21.75 0.45 -21.37
N LEU A 360 -22.53 1.23 -20.62
CA LEU A 360 -23.98 1.20 -20.69
C LEU A 360 -24.44 2.15 -21.80
N VAL A 361 -25.14 1.61 -22.79
CA VAL A 361 -25.62 2.39 -23.92
C VAL A 361 -27.13 2.26 -24.07
N TYR A 362 -27.83 3.40 -23.97
CA TYR A 362 -29.28 3.45 -24.13
C TYR A 362 -29.73 2.99 -25.53
N GLU A 363 -30.85 2.28 -25.59
CA GLU A 363 -31.43 1.72 -26.82
C GLU A 363 -31.69 2.79 -27.90
N GLY A 364 -32.16 3.96 -27.49
CA GLY A 364 -32.39 5.09 -28.40
C GLY A 364 -31.13 5.81 -28.90
N ASN A 365 -29.94 5.47 -28.39
CA ASN A 365 -28.68 6.13 -28.74
C ASN A 365 -27.86 5.30 -29.74
N GLY A 366 -28.38 5.16 -30.96
CA GLY A 366 -27.76 4.33 -32.00
C GLY A 366 -26.32 4.75 -32.37
N LEU A 367 -25.97 6.03 -32.24
CA LEU A 367 -24.61 6.52 -32.49
C LEU A 367 -23.62 5.98 -31.45
N ALA A 368 -23.96 6.06 -30.16
CA ALA A 368 -23.11 5.52 -29.10
C ALA A 368 -23.00 3.99 -29.17
N GLN A 369 -24.07 3.30 -29.55
CA GLN A 369 -24.04 1.84 -29.75
C GLN A 369 -23.09 1.48 -30.87
N HIS A 370 -23.23 2.13 -32.03
CA HIS A 370 -22.35 1.90 -33.17
C HIS A 370 -20.88 2.19 -32.84
N ASN A 371 -20.62 3.26 -32.09
CA ASN A 371 -19.26 3.65 -31.73
C ASN A 371 -18.62 2.66 -30.74
N THR A 372 -19.34 2.25 -29.69
CA THR A 372 -18.82 1.26 -28.71
C THR A 372 -18.54 -0.08 -29.37
N LEU A 373 -19.45 -0.57 -30.23
CA LEU A 373 -19.23 -1.79 -31.01
C LEU A 373 -18.04 -1.66 -31.97
N LYS A 374 -17.86 -0.50 -32.64
CA LYS A 374 -16.71 -0.24 -33.50
C LYS A 374 -15.38 -0.22 -32.76
N LEU A 375 -15.39 0.18 -31.49
CA LEU A 375 -14.24 0.12 -30.60
C LEU A 375 -13.96 -1.31 -30.11
N GLY A 376 -14.80 -2.29 -30.46
CA GLY A 376 -14.59 -3.69 -30.13
C GLY A 376 -15.27 -4.15 -28.85
N PHE A 377 -16.10 -3.29 -28.23
CA PHE A 377 -17.00 -3.78 -27.19
C PHE A 377 -17.99 -4.75 -27.81
N LYS A 378 -18.31 -5.82 -27.10
CA LYS A 378 -19.32 -6.81 -27.48
C LYS A 378 -20.58 -6.57 -26.66
N GLN A 379 -21.73 -6.65 -27.29
CA GLN A 379 -23.00 -6.62 -26.57
C GLN A 379 -23.14 -7.90 -25.75
N GLU A 380 -23.27 -7.77 -24.44
CA GLU A 380 -23.35 -8.90 -23.51
C GLU A 380 -24.79 -9.16 -23.05
N GLY A 381 -25.64 -8.13 -23.08
CA GLY A 381 -27.03 -8.28 -22.71
C GLY A 381 -27.87 -7.04 -22.98
N TYR A 382 -29.19 -7.24 -23.04
CA TYR A 382 -30.19 -6.19 -23.01
C TYR A 382 -30.87 -6.21 -21.64
N ARG A 383 -30.91 -5.05 -20.99
CA ARG A 383 -31.38 -4.90 -19.61
C ARG A 383 -32.58 -3.95 -19.60
N PRO A 384 -33.82 -4.46 -19.78
CA PRO A 384 -35.01 -3.62 -19.71
C PRO A 384 -35.28 -3.16 -18.28
N GLN A 385 -34.99 -4.01 -17.28
CA GLN A 385 -35.45 -3.79 -15.91
C GLN A 385 -34.60 -2.85 -15.06
N HIS A 386 -33.49 -2.32 -15.58
CA HIS A 386 -32.53 -1.62 -14.72
C HIS A 386 -32.89 -0.17 -14.45
N LEU A 387 -33.66 0.50 -15.32
CA LEU A 387 -33.87 1.94 -15.24
C LEU A 387 -35.27 2.29 -15.73
N ARG A 388 -36.00 3.15 -14.99
CA ARG A 388 -37.38 3.55 -15.31
C ARG A 388 -37.44 4.99 -15.82
N THR A 389 -38.32 5.24 -16.79
CA THR A 389 -38.66 6.59 -17.25
C THR A 389 -39.56 7.30 -16.23
N ALA A 390 -39.70 8.62 -16.36
CA ALA A 390 -40.55 9.42 -15.47
C ALA A 390 -42.05 9.02 -15.52
N ASP A 391 -42.50 8.45 -16.63
CA ASP A 391 -43.83 7.90 -16.88
C ASP A 391 -43.97 6.41 -16.51
N GLY A 392 -42.95 5.82 -15.88
CA GLY A 392 -43.01 4.45 -15.33
C GLY A 392 -42.69 3.32 -16.32
N GLY A 393 -42.35 3.65 -17.57
CA GLY A 393 -41.81 2.73 -18.56
C GLY A 393 -40.36 2.32 -18.25
N TYR A 394 -39.86 1.31 -18.96
CA TYR A 394 -38.48 0.86 -18.84
C TYR A 394 -37.59 1.54 -19.91
N LEU A 395 -36.44 2.07 -19.48
CA LEU A 395 -35.39 2.50 -20.40
C LEU A 395 -34.53 1.30 -20.75
N GLY A 396 -34.62 0.86 -22.01
CA GLY A 396 -33.76 -0.17 -22.57
C GLY A 396 -32.29 0.28 -22.58
N VAL A 397 -31.40 -0.54 -22.01
CA VAL A 397 -29.96 -0.32 -22.03
C VAL A 397 -29.26 -1.58 -22.48
N PHE A 398 -28.32 -1.42 -23.41
CA PHE A 398 -27.36 -2.45 -23.79
C PHE A 398 -26.12 -2.34 -22.91
N GLU A 399 -25.75 -3.46 -22.31
CA GLU A 399 -24.46 -3.61 -21.67
C GLU A 399 -23.46 -4.11 -22.70
N ASN A 400 -22.48 -3.26 -23.02
CA ASN A 400 -21.41 -3.58 -23.95
C ASN A 400 -20.13 -3.79 -23.15
N GLY A 401 -19.48 -4.94 -23.28
CA GLY A 401 -18.26 -5.29 -22.55
C GLY A 401 -17.02 -5.36 -23.43
N LEU A 402 -15.88 -4.94 -22.90
CA LEU A 402 -14.56 -5.10 -23.50
C LEU A 402 -13.63 -5.72 -22.46
N THR A 403 -13.15 -6.93 -22.74
CA THR A 403 -12.17 -7.61 -21.87
C THR A 403 -10.74 -7.18 -22.23
N VAL A 404 -9.80 -7.37 -21.31
CA VAL A 404 -8.37 -7.15 -21.59
C VAL A 404 -7.89 -8.00 -22.78
N ALA A 405 -8.35 -9.25 -22.88
CA ALA A 405 -8.02 -10.12 -24.01
C ALA A 405 -8.55 -9.57 -25.35
N ASP A 406 -9.80 -9.11 -25.37
CA ASP A 406 -10.39 -8.47 -26.54
C ASP A 406 -9.64 -7.19 -26.92
N PHE A 407 -9.26 -6.38 -25.94
CA PHE A 407 -8.48 -5.17 -26.13
C PHE A 407 -7.10 -5.47 -26.73
N ARG A 408 -6.35 -6.43 -26.17
CA ARG A 408 -5.04 -6.89 -26.68
C ARG A 408 -5.12 -7.40 -28.13
N ALA A 409 -6.17 -8.15 -28.47
CA ALA A 409 -6.32 -8.75 -29.80
C ALA A 409 -6.81 -7.76 -30.88
N ASN A 410 -7.22 -6.54 -30.51
CA ASN A 410 -7.94 -5.64 -31.40
C ASN A 410 -7.01 -4.80 -32.29
N ARG A 411 -6.69 -5.34 -33.48
CA ARG A 411 -5.90 -4.65 -34.51
C ARG A 411 -6.47 -3.29 -34.95
N ARG A 412 -7.78 -3.06 -34.82
CA ARG A 412 -8.38 -1.76 -35.16
C ARG A 412 -8.05 -0.72 -34.09
N LEU A 413 -8.15 -1.08 -32.81
CA LEU A 413 -7.73 -0.22 -31.70
C LEU A 413 -6.23 0.08 -31.75
N ALA A 414 -5.40 -0.91 -32.08
CA ALA A 414 -3.96 -0.73 -32.28
C ALA A 414 -3.66 0.37 -33.31
N LYS A 415 -4.22 0.25 -34.52
CA LYS A 415 -4.06 1.26 -35.58
C LYS A 415 -4.65 2.62 -35.20
N LEU A 416 -5.82 2.62 -34.55
CA LEU A 416 -6.50 3.85 -34.15
C LEU A 416 -5.70 4.62 -33.09
N SER A 417 -5.18 3.91 -32.09
CA SER A 417 -4.35 4.49 -31.03
C SER A 417 -3.02 4.99 -31.57
N GLN A 418 -2.37 4.26 -32.47
CA GLN A 418 -1.18 4.80 -33.15
C GLN A 418 -1.47 6.12 -33.87
N ARG A 419 -2.59 6.20 -34.59
CA ARG A 419 -2.97 7.42 -35.30
C ARG A 419 -3.31 8.59 -34.35
N LEU A 420 -4.09 8.33 -33.31
CA LEU A 420 -4.64 9.37 -32.43
C LEU A 420 -3.69 9.73 -31.28
N LEU A 421 -2.97 8.78 -30.72
CA LEU A 421 -2.08 8.95 -29.57
C LEU A 421 -0.59 8.88 -29.91
N GLY A 422 -0.22 8.39 -31.11
CA GLY A 422 1.18 8.18 -31.49
C GLY A 422 1.83 6.96 -30.85
N ARG A 423 1.03 6.08 -30.24
CA ARG A 423 1.47 4.81 -29.66
C ARG A 423 0.36 3.77 -29.74
N ASP A 424 0.74 2.50 -29.80
CA ASP A 424 -0.19 1.39 -29.69
C ASP A 424 -0.51 1.15 -28.22
N VAL A 425 -1.76 1.36 -27.81
CA VAL A 425 -2.20 1.11 -26.42
C VAL A 425 -2.63 -0.33 -26.21
N THR A 426 -2.71 -1.15 -27.24
CA THR A 426 -3.09 -2.57 -27.11
C THR A 426 -1.94 -3.44 -26.66
N VAL A 427 -0.71 -2.92 -26.57
CA VAL A 427 0.46 -3.57 -25.96
C VAL A 427 0.78 -2.91 -24.63
N GLY A 428 1.10 -3.72 -23.61
CA GLY A 428 1.48 -3.20 -22.30
C GLY A 428 2.80 -2.43 -22.37
N LYS A 429 3.09 -1.55 -21.40
CA LYS A 429 4.40 -0.88 -21.33
C LYS A 429 5.58 -1.86 -21.06
N HIS A 430 5.27 -3.11 -20.71
CA HIS A 430 6.22 -4.14 -20.28
C HIS A 430 6.04 -5.49 -21.00
N GLU A 431 5.28 -5.50 -22.09
CA GLU A 431 5.12 -6.64 -23.02
C GLU A 431 5.71 -6.25 -24.38
#